data_AF-A0A1V9U122-F1
#
_entry.id   AF-A0A1V9U122-F1
#
_cell.length_a   1.000
_cell.length_b   1.000
_cell.length_c   1.000
_cell.angle_alpha   90.00
_cell.angle_beta   90.00
_cell.angle_gamma   90.00
#
_symmetry.space_group_name_H-M   'P 1'
#
loop_
_entity.id
_entity.type
_entity.pdbx_description
1 polymer ?
#
loop_
_entity_poly.entity_id
_entity_poly.type
_entity_poly.pdbx_seq_one_letter_code
_entity_poly.pdbx_strand_id
1 'polypeptide(L)'
;KYIIQCLIEDKTIPDYFYPHALEGLKDLKKQIKRQLNDANMTIIILELYFDGHNGDHLLVYVPTDKTVFLAGIGTHSELFG
;
A
#
# COMPACT_ATOMS: atom_id res chain seq x y z
N LYS A 1 -4.68 -11.26 -1.16
CA LYS A 1 -5.56 -11.66 -0.02
C LYS A 1 -4.77 -12.17 1.20
N TYR A 2 -3.76 -13.03 1.04
CA TYR A 2 -3.00 -13.61 2.16
C TYR A 2 -2.38 -12.58 3.14
N ILE A 3 -1.78 -11.49 2.65
CA ILE A 3 -1.16 -10.47 3.51
C ILE A 3 -2.17 -9.71 4.37
N ILE A 4 -3.33 -9.39 3.81
CA ILE A 4 -4.43 -8.76 4.57
C ILE A 4 -4.84 -9.69 5.70
N GLN A 5 -4.94 -10.99 5.41
CA GLN A 5 -5.25 -12.00 6.42
C GLN A 5 -4.17 -12.01 7.51
N CYS A 6 -2.89 -11.98 7.15
CA CYS A 6 -1.79 -11.90 8.12
C CYS A 6 -1.91 -10.65 9.00
N LEU A 7 -2.23 -9.49 8.43
CA LEU A 7 -2.41 -8.25 9.17
C LEU A 7 -3.65 -8.28 10.08
N ILE A 8 -4.78 -8.85 9.62
CA ILE A 8 -6.02 -8.98 10.39
C ILE A 8 -5.85 -9.96 11.55
N GLU A 9 -5.13 -11.06 11.33
CA GLU A 9 -4.98 -12.17 12.28
C GLU A 9 -3.71 -12.07 13.13
N ASP A 10 -2.96 -10.96 13.03
CA ASP A 10 -1.69 -10.74 13.73
C ASP A 10 -0.67 -11.88 13.52
N LYS A 11 -0.62 -12.40 12.29
CA LYS A 11 0.33 -13.45 11.88
C LYS A 11 1.59 -12.83 11.31
N THR A 12 2.73 -13.46 11.59
CA THR A 12 4.01 -13.11 10.98
C THR A 12 3.89 -13.14 9.46
N ILE A 13 4.20 -12.01 8.83
CA ILE A 13 4.28 -11.91 7.38
C ILE A 13 5.56 -12.63 6.95
N PRO A 14 5.50 -13.57 5.98
CA PRO A 14 6.67 -14.35 5.60
C PRO A 14 7.82 -13.48 5.07
N ASP A 15 9.06 -13.84 5.40
CA ASP A 15 10.25 -13.02 5.15
C ASP A 15 10.55 -12.77 3.66
N TYR A 16 10.02 -13.61 2.77
CA TYR A 16 10.09 -13.41 1.32
C TYR A 16 9.19 -12.25 0.84
N PHE A 17 8.34 -11.72 1.72
CA PHE A 17 7.57 -10.51 1.51
C PHE A 17 8.39 -9.31 2.00
N TYR A 18 9.12 -8.67 1.09
CA TYR A 18 9.80 -7.43 1.39
C TYR A 18 9.07 -6.27 0.73
N PRO A 19 8.60 -5.27 1.51
CA PRO A 19 7.98 -4.09 0.94
C PRO A 19 9.05 -3.23 0.25
N HIS A 20 8.82 -2.87 -1.01
CA HIS A 20 9.62 -1.86 -1.68
C HIS A 20 8.86 -0.53 -1.70
N ALA A 21 9.41 0.50 -1.06
CA ALA A 21 8.81 1.82 -1.11
C ALA A 21 9.02 2.43 -2.50
N LEU A 22 7.93 2.75 -3.19
CA LEU A 22 8.00 3.37 -4.52
C LEU A 22 8.25 4.88 -4.39
N GLU A 23 9.53 5.23 -4.42
CA GLU A 23 10.05 6.61 -4.46
C GLU A 23 9.87 7.22 -5.87
N GLY A 24 8.64 7.45 -6.30
CA GLY A 24 8.38 8.00 -7.65
C GLY A 24 6.92 8.36 -7.97
N LEU A 25 5.98 7.95 -7.12
CA LEU A 25 4.54 8.04 -7.39
C LEU A 25 3.90 9.39 -7.02
N LYS A 26 4.54 10.52 -7.36
CA LYS A 26 4.09 11.86 -6.94
C LYS A 26 2.68 12.19 -7.43
N ASP A 27 2.38 11.92 -8.69
CA ASP A 27 1.07 12.22 -9.28
C ASP A 27 -0.04 11.36 -8.67
N LEU A 28 0.26 10.09 -8.41
CA LEU A 28 -0.66 9.16 -7.78
C LEU A 28 -0.94 9.55 -6.32
N LYS A 29 0.08 9.89 -5.54
CA LYS A 29 -0.10 10.43 -4.18
C LYS A 29 -0.97 11.69 -4.21
N LYS A 30 -0.82 12.56 -5.22
CA LYS A 30 -1.64 13.75 -5.39
C LYS A 30 -3.10 13.42 -5.73
N GLN A 31 -3.36 12.39 -6.55
CA GLN A 31 -4.71 11.91 -6.84
C GLN A 31 -5.40 11.36 -5.60
N ILE A 32 -4.71 10.51 -4.82
CA ILE A 32 -5.27 9.93 -3.60
C ILE A 32 -5.57 11.03 -2.56
N LYS A 33 -4.67 12.00 -2.38
CA LYS A 33 -4.91 13.17 -1.51
C LYS A 33 -6.16 13.95 -1.89
N ARG A 34 -6.41 14.13 -3.20
CA ARG A 34 -7.63 14.78 -3.71
C ARG A 34 -8.87 13.95 -3.41
N GLN A 35 -8.83 12.64 -3.63
CA GLN A 35 -9.96 11.75 -3.33
C GLN A 35 -10.30 11.74 -1.84
N LEU A 36 -9.30 11.80 -0.97
CA LEU A 36 -9.47 11.82 0.49
C LEU A 36 -9.67 13.23 1.07
N ASN A 37 -9.70 14.26 0.22
CA ASN A 37 -9.87 15.67 0.61
C ASN A 37 -8.89 16.17 1.69
N ASP A 38 -7.66 15.65 1.71
CA ASP A 38 -6.59 16.08 2.62
C ASP A 38 -5.25 16.18 1.86
N ALA A 39 -4.76 17.41 1.72
CA ALA A 39 -3.52 17.71 1.00
C ALA A 39 -2.25 17.45 1.82
N ASN A 40 -2.33 17.48 3.15
CA ASN A 40 -1.17 17.38 4.05
C ASN A 40 -0.91 15.95 4.49
N MET A 41 -1.87 15.05 4.30
CA MET A 41 -1.75 13.63 4.59
C MET A 41 -0.49 13.00 3.97
N THR A 42 0.21 12.20 4.75
CA THR A 42 1.32 11.38 4.25
C THR A 42 0.76 10.08 3.69
N ILE A 43 1.07 9.78 2.44
CA ILE A 43 0.65 8.54 1.78
C ILE A 43 1.88 7.69 1.52
N ILE A 44 1.83 6.46 2.02
CA ILE A 44 2.84 5.45 1.77
C ILE A 44 2.23 4.40 0.84
N ILE A 45 2.97 4.11 -0.23
CA ILE A 45 2.62 3.08 -1.22
C ILE A 45 3.79 2.11 -1.23
N LEU A 46 3.52 0.86 -0.89
CA LEU A 46 4.48 -0.22 -0.90
C LEU A 46 4.15 -1.17 -2.03
N GLU A 47 5.14 -1.48 -2.85
CA GLU A 47 5.07 -2.55 -3.82
C GLU A 47 5.38 -3.88 -3.11
N LEU A 48 4.54 -4.86 -3.42
CA LEU A 48 4.55 -6.17 -2.80
C LEU A 48 5.04 -7.19 -3.81
N TYR A 49 6.24 -7.71 -3.58
CA TYR A 49 6.81 -8.80 -4.38
C TYR A 49 6.33 -10.14 -3.83
N PHE A 50 5.72 -10.95 -4.69
CA PHE A 50 5.29 -12.30 -4.38
C PHE A 50 6.06 -13.28 -5.28
N ASP A 51 6.90 -14.12 -4.68
CA ASP A 51 7.48 -15.32 -5.32
C ASP A 51 8.08 -15.10 -6.74
N GLY A 52 8.98 -14.12 -6.88
CA GLY A 52 9.68 -13.89 -8.14
C GLY A 52 8.82 -13.36 -9.30
N HIS A 53 7.53 -13.09 -9.06
CA HIS A 53 6.66 -12.38 -9.98
C HIS A 53 6.80 -10.86 -9.80
N ASN A 54 6.81 -10.13 -10.91
CA ASN A 54 6.92 -8.67 -10.95
C ASN A 54 5.87 -8.05 -10.01
N GLY A 55 6.31 -7.09 -9.20
CA GLY A 55 5.54 -6.39 -8.17
C GLY A 55 4.34 -5.62 -8.73
N ASP A 56 3.29 -6.30 -9.17
CA ASP A 56 2.06 -5.66 -9.62
C ASP A 56 1.13 -5.33 -8.44
N HIS A 57 1.36 -5.92 -7.29
CA HIS A 57 0.53 -5.75 -6.11
C HIS A 57 1.03 -4.60 -5.23
N LEU A 58 0.10 -3.75 -4.77
CA LEU A 58 0.39 -2.58 -3.98
C LEU A 58 -0.37 -2.60 -2.66
N LEU A 59 0.26 -2.06 -1.62
CA LEU A 59 -0.35 -1.69 -0.35
C LEU A 59 -0.30 -0.18 -0.21
N VAL A 60 -1.47 0.45 -0.14
CA VAL A 60 -1.62 1.90 0.07
C VAL A 60 -2.17 2.14 1.47
N TYR A 61 -1.45 2.92 2.26
CA TYR A 61 -1.90 3.28 3.60
C TYR A 61 -1.50 4.70 3.98
N VAL A 62 -2.22 5.18 4.99
CA VAL A 62 -2.07 6.51 5.57
C VAL A 62 -1.72 6.33 7.05
N PRO A 63 -0.47 6.57 7.45
CA PRO A 63 -0.13 6.63 8.85
C PRO A 63 -0.55 7.98 9.46
N THR A 64 -1.00 7.92 10.70
CA THR A 64 -1.15 9.05 11.63
C THR A 64 -0.37 8.74 12.90
N ASP A 65 -0.30 9.70 13.83
CA ASP A 65 0.46 9.53 15.09
C ASP A 65 0.03 8.31 15.93
N LYS A 66 -1.21 7.84 15.77
CA LYS A 66 -1.77 6.75 16.60
C LYS A 66 -2.35 5.58 15.81
N THR A 67 -2.65 5.78 14.54
CA THR A 67 -3.43 4.83 13.74
C THR A 67 -2.89 4.75 12.33
N VAL A 68 -2.87 3.54 11.76
CA VAL A 68 -2.62 3.32 10.33
C VAL A 68 -3.95 3.03 9.65
N PHE A 69 -4.31 3.85 8.68
CA PHE A 69 -5.50 3.63 7.85
C PHE A 69 -5.10 2.90 6.57
N LEU A 70 -5.65 1.71 6.37
CA LEU A 70 -5.53 0.98 5.11
C LEU A 70 -6.40 1.67 4.05
N ALA A 71 -5.77 2.27 3.05
CA ALA A 71 -6.47 2.96 1.97
C ALA A 71 -6.79 2.03 0.80
N GLY A 72 -5.95 1.02 0.55
CA GLY A 72 -6.21 0.02 -0.49
C GLY A 72 -5.14 -1.05 -0.58
N ILE A 73 -5.51 -2.20 -1.13
CA ILE A 73 -4.60 -3.29 -1.48
C ILE A 73 -5.14 -4.03 -2.70
N GLY A 74 -4.30 -4.20 -3.71
CA GLY A 74 -4.69 -4.74 -5.01
C GLY A 74 -3.59 -4.55 -6.04
N THR A 75 -3.84 -4.89 -7.29
CA THR A 75 -2.92 -4.57 -8.39
C THR A 75 -2.92 -3.08 -8.72
N HIS A 76 -1.95 -2.62 -9.52
CA HIS A 76 -1.98 -1.26 -10.08
C HIS A 76 -3.30 -0.95 -10.80
N SER A 77 -3.80 -1.89 -11.60
CA SER A 77 -5.05 -1.73 -12.35
C SER A 77 -6.30 -1.76 -11.45
N GLU A 78 -6.31 -2.57 -10.40
CA GLU A 78 -7.44 -2.62 -9.45
C GLU A 78 -7.58 -1.32 -8.65
N LEU A 79 -6.46 -0.66 -8.33
CA LEU A 79 -6.45 0.54 -7.50
C LEU A 79 -6.56 1.84 -8.30
N PHE A 80 -6.07 1.86 -9.54
CA PHE A 80 -5.91 3.09 -10.33
C PHE A 80 -6.39 3.01 -11.78
N GLY A 81 -6.93 1.86 -12.20
CA GLY A 81 -7.60 1.69 -13.49
C GLY A 81 -8.96 2.36 -13.56
#